data_AF-A0A7W4DUU5-F1
#
_entry.id   AF-A0A7W4DUU5-F1
#
_cell.length_a   1.000
_cell.length_b   1.000
_cell.length_c   1.000
_cell.angle_alpha   90.00
_cell.angle_beta   90.00
_cell.angle_gamma   90.00
#
_symmetry.space_group_name_H-M   'P 1'
#
loop_
_entity.id
_entity.type
_entity.pdbx_description
1 polymer ?
#
loop_
_entity_poly.entity_id
_entity_poly.type
_entity_poly.pdbx_seq_one_letter_code
_entity_poly.pdbx_strand_id
1 'polypeptide(L)'
;MRVQSIWKRWVQFVEGDVWTLQRDELPGRQWPVVRALRIVLIAVRRSLENSVQVRASALTYYTLMSIVPVVALAFGMARGFGIEESLQRLIREQLAEQPLLVEKITGFADRLLARTGKGVVAG
;
A
#
# COMPACT_ATOMS: atom_id res chain seq x y z
N MET A 1 16.59 -2.22 46.23
CA MET A 1 17.46 -2.07 45.04
C MET A 1 18.00 -3.43 44.53
N ARG A 2 17.13 -4.35 44.04
CA ARG A 2 17.53 -5.72 43.58
C ARG A 2 17.37 -5.96 42.06
N VAL A 3 16.84 -4.99 41.32
CA VAL A 3 16.46 -5.14 39.90
C VAL A 3 17.60 -4.80 38.94
N GLN A 4 18.50 -3.90 39.35
CA GLN A 4 19.62 -3.43 38.51
C GLN A 4 20.69 -4.51 38.25
N SER A 5 20.85 -5.47 39.16
CA SER A 5 21.83 -6.56 39.01
C SER A 5 21.39 -7.64 38.03
N ILE A 6 20.09 -7.83 37.87
CA ILE A 6 19.52 -8.80 36.92
C ILE A 6 19.78 -8.30 35.49
N TRP A 7 19.56 -7.01 35.24
CA TRP A 7 19.69 -6.40 33.91
C TRP A 7 21.10 -6.50 33.32
N LYS A 8 22.15 -6.20 34.10
CA LYS A 8 23.54 -6.39 33.66
C LYS A 8 23.87 -7.86 33.37
N ARG A 9 23.30 -8.78 34.16
CA ARG A 9 23.50 -10.22 33.98
C ARG A 9 22.86 -10.71 32.69
N TRP A 10 21.65 -10.25 32.34
CA TRP A 10 21.00 -10.58 31.08
C TRP A 10 21.76 -10.03 29.87
N VAL A 11 22.25 -8.79 29.94
CA VAL A 11 23.06 -8.21 28.86
C VAL A 11 24.39 -8.96 28.70
N GLN A 12 25.09 -9.29 29.78
CA GLN A 12 26.30 -10.13 29.72
C GLN A 12 26.03 -11.57 29.25
N PHE A 13 24.87 -12.14 29.58
CA PHE A 13 24.47 -13.47 29.10
C PHE A 13 24.21 -13.47 27.58
N VAL A 14 23.62 -12.39 27.08
CA VAL A 14 23.31 -12.19 25.67
C VAL A 14 24.57 -11.90 24.84
N GLU A 15 25.52 -11.17 25.40
CA GLU A 15 26.67 -10.62 24.65
C GLU A 15 27.95 -11.47 24.79
N GLY A 16 28.13 -12.19 25.91
CA GLY A 16 29.29 -13.06 26.14
C GLY A 16 28.97 -14.55 26.04
N ASP A 17 27.97 -15.03 26.80
CA ASP A 17 27.80 -16.45 27.08
C ASP A 17 27.19 -17.24 25.91
N VAL A 18 26.30 -16.62 25.12
CA VAL A 18 25.74 -17.24 23.90
C VAL A 18 26.80 -17.55 22.84
N TRP A 19 27.93 -16.84 22.81
CA TRP A 19 28.98 -17.05 21.81
C TRP A 19 30.08 -18.04 22.27
N THR A 20 30.33 -18.14 23.58
CA THR A 20 31.33 -19.07 24.17
C THR A 20 30.80 -20.46 24.52
N LEU A 21 29.48 -20.70 24.50
CA LEU A 21 28.93 -22.06 24.66
C LEU A 21 29.24 -22.94 23.42
N GLN A 22 30.42 -23.55 23.46
CA GLN A 22 30.84 -24.63 22.58
C GLN A 22 30.13 -25.93 22.99
N ARG A 23 29.86 -26.81 22.02
CA ARG A 23 28.98 -28.00 22.12
C ARG A 23 29.37 -29.04 23.19
N ASP A 24 30.50 -28.89 23.86
CA ASP A 24 31.18 -30.02 24.51
C ASP A 24 31.05 -30.07 26.05
N GLU A 25 30.31 -29.16 26.71
CA GLU A 25 30.24 -29.14 28.19
C GLU A 25 28.83 -29.19 28.83
N LEU A 26 27.74 -29.40 28.08
CA LEU A 26 26.39 -29.44 28.68
C LEU A 26 25.53 -30.66 28.29
N PRO A 27 24.79 -31.25 29.26
CA PRO A 27 23.97 -32.45 29.03
C PRO A 27 22.86 -32.16 28.02
N GLY A 28 22.68 -33.05 27.05
CA GLY A 28 21.93 -32.87 25.80
C GLY A 28 20.44 -32.46 25.87
N ARG A 29 19.88 -32.18 27.05
CA ARG A 29 18.50 -31.73 27.25
C ARG A 29 18.31 -30.21 27.21
N GLN A 30 19.37 -29.41 27.41
CA GLN A 30 19.27 -27.93 27.38
C GLN A 30 19.64 -27.30 26.03
N TRP A 31 20.24 -28.07 25.12
CA TRP A 31 20.64 -27.65 23.78
C TRP A 31 19.54 -27.02 22.90
N PRO A 32 18.31 -27.57 22.80
CA PRO A 32 17.28 -26.98 21.94
C PRO A 32 16.84 -25.59 22.41
N VAL A 33 16.85 -25.35 23.73
CA VAL A 33 16.48 -24.06 24.32
C VAL A 33 17.51 -22.99 23.97
N VAL A 34 18.81 -23.30 24.08
CA VAL A 34 19.91 -22.39 23.70
C VAL A 34 19.88 -22.08 22.21
N ARG A 35 19.57 -23.09 21.36
CA ARG A 35 19.44 -22.91 19.91
C ARG A 35 18.27 -22.00 19.53
N ALA A 36 17.10 -22.19 20.15
CA ALA A 36 15.94 -21.34 19.93
C ALA A 36 16.22 -19.90 20.36
N LEU A 37 16.84 -19.71 21.54
CA LEU A 37 17.24 -18.40 22.05
C LEU A 37 18.20 -17.69 21.09
N ARG A 38 19.19 -18.41 20.53
CA ARG A 38 20.13 -17.86 19.53
C ARG A 38 19.43 -17.39 18.25
N ILE A 39 18.47 -18.17 17.73
CA ILE A 39 17.69 -17.79 16.54
C ILE A 39 16.86 -16.54 16.80
N VAL A 40 16.17 -16.49 17.95
CA VAL A 40 15.37 -15.33 18.37
C VAL A 40 16.26 -14.10 18.51
N LEU A 41 17.42 -14.23 19.15
CA LEU A 41 18.34 -13.11 19.34
C LEU A 41 18.89 -12.55 18.03
N ILE A 42 19.27 -13.43 17.09
CA ILE A 42 19.70 -13.03 15.75
C ILE A 42 18.55 -12.37 14.99
N ALA A 43 17.34 -12.92 15.06
CA ALA A 43 16.17 -12.34 14.39
C ALA A 43 15.81 -10.95 14.93
N VAL A 44 15.82 -10.79 16.26
CA VAL A 44 15.54 -9.50 16.92
C VAL A 44 16.63 -8.49 16.61
N ARG A 45 17.91 -8.85 16.74
CA ARG A 45 19.03 -7.97 16.42
C ARG A 45 19.00 -7.57 14.95
N ARG A 46 18.76 -8.52 14.04
CA ARG A 46 18.68 -8.28 12.59
C ARG A 46 17.43 -7.50 12.19
N SER A 47 16.33 -7.59 12.94
CA SER A 47 15.13 -6.77 12.75
C SER A 47 15.29 -5.34 13.28
N LEU A 48 16.13 -5.12 14.28
CA LEU A 48 16.44 -3.79 14.83
C LEU A 48 17.56 -3.10 14.03
N GLU A 49 18.55 -3.85 13.60
CA GLU A 49 19.74 -3.39 12.88
C GLU A 49 19.47 -3.20 11.39
N ASN A 50 18.59 -4.02 10.81
CA ASN A 50 18.06 -3.72 9.49
C ASN A 50 16.85 -2.81 9.65
N SER A 51 16.91 -1.68 8.95
CA SER A 51 15.83 -0.73 8.65
C SER A 51 14.60 -1.36 7.95
N VAL A 52 14.29 -2.64 8.16
CA VAL A 52 13.18 -3.41 7.58
C VAL A 52 11.85 -2.77 7.94
N GLN A 53 11.67 -2.24 9.15
CA GLN A 53 10.42 -1.59 9.52
C GLN A 53 10.22 -0.27 8.74
N VAL A 54 11.28 0.52 8.57
CA VAL A 54 11.25 1.75 7.77
C VAL A 54 11.09 1.42 6.27
N ARG A 55 11.74 0.37 5.78
CA ARG A 55 11.63 -0.10 4.39
C ARG A 55 10.26 -0.66 4.07
N ALA A 56 9.62 -1.37 5.01
CA ALA A 56 8.27 -1.89 4.84
C ALA A 56 7.26 -0.73 4.71
N SER A 57 7.34 0.28 5.57
CA SER A 57 6.51 1.49 5.46
C SER A 57 6.80 2.29 4.19
N ALA A 58 8.08 2.41 3.81
CA ALA A 58 8.48 3.06 2.57
C ALA A 58 7.95 2.34 1.33
N LEU A 59 7.85 1.01 1.33
CA LEU A 59 7.29 0.23 0.23
C LEU A 59 5.78 0.46 0.10
N THR A 60 5.03 0.52 1.21
CA THR A 60 3.60 0.86 1.18
C THR A 60 3.40 2.28 0.64
N TYR A 61 4.21 3.23 1.10
CA TYR A 61 4.17 4.61 0.62
C TYR A 61 4.53 4.71 -0.88
N TYR A 62 5.58 4.02 -1.31
CA TYR A 62 6.01 3.98 -2.70
C TYR A 62 4.95 3.34 -3.60
N THR A 63 4.31 2.26 -3.12
CA THR A 63 3.19 1.61 -3.81
C THR A 63 2.02 2.56 -3.97
N LEU A 64 1.61 3.25 -2.90
CA LEU A 64 0.53 4.24 -2.95
C LEU A 64 0.85 5.38 -3.94
N MET A 65 2.05 5.98 -3.83
CA MET A 65 2.49 7.06 -4.72
C MET A 65 2.58 6.64 -6.18
N SER A 66 2.87 5.36 -6.46
CA SER A 66 2.93 4.83 -7.83
C SER A 66 1.55 4.49 -8.40
N ILE A 67 0.59 4.08 -7.57
CA ILE A 67 -0.78 3.73 -8.01
C ILE A 67 -1.61 4.98 -8.31
N VAL A 68 -1.47 6.05 -7.52
CA VAL A 68 -2.28 7.28 -7.67
C VAL A 68 -2.23 7.86 -9.09
N PRO A 69 -1.06 8.05 -9.73
CA PRO A 69 -0.98 8.54 -11.11
C PRO A 69 -1.66 7.62 -12.13
N VAL A 70 -1.56 6.30 -11.95
CA VAL A 70 -2.20 5.32 -12.85
C VAL A 70 -3.72 5.42 -12.76
N VAL A 71 -4.25 5.53 -11.54
CA VAL A 71 -5.68 5.72 -11.29
C VAL A 71 -6.16 7.06 -11.84
N ALA A 72 -5.39 8.13 -11.65
CA ALA A 72 -5.69 9.45 -12.20
C ALA A 72 -5.73 9.45 -13.74
N LEU A 73 -4.78 8.77 -14.39
CA LEU A 73 -4.78 8.59 -15.85
C LEU A 73 -6.00 7.79 -16.31
N ALA A 74 -6.39 6.73 -15.60
CA ALA A 74 -7.58 5.94 -15.92
C ALA A 74 -8.87 6.77 -15.82
N PHE A 75 -9.04 7.57 -14.75
CA PHE A 75 -10.15 8.51 -14.63
C PHE A 75 -10.09 9.62 -15.68
N GLY A 76 -8.90 10.12 -15.98
CA GLY A 76 -8.65 11.11 -17.03
C GLY A 76 -9.03 10.59 -18.40
N MET A 77 -8.69 9.34 -18.73
CA MET A 77 -9.14 8.65 -19.93
C MET A 77 -10.67 8.46 -19.92
N ALA A 78 -11.25 7.97 -18.82
CA ALA A 78 -12.70 7.77 -18.73
C ALA A 78 -13.50 9.09 -18.93
N ARG A 79 -13.00 10.22 -18.43
CA ARG A 79 -13.56 11.54 -18.70
C ARG A 79 -13.21 12.07 -20.09
N GLY A 80 -11.99 11.83 -20.56
CA GLY A 80 -11.42 12.32 -21.81
C GLY A 80 -11.90 11.57 -23.05
N PHE A 81 -12.44 10.36 -22.92
CA PHE A 81 -13.01 9.58 -24.02
C PHE A 81 -14.24 10.24 -24.65
N GLY A 82 -14.78 11.33 -24.06
CA GLY A 82 -15.66 12.24 -24.79
C GLY A 82 -16.83 11.54 -25.47
N ILE A 83 -17.41 10.55 -24.79
CA ILE A 83 -18.49 9.67 -25.31
C ILE A 83 -19.65 10.51 -25.87
N GLU A 84 -19.77 11.74 -25.40
CA GLU A 84 -20.69 12.77 -25.87
C GLU A 84 -20.66 13.01 -27.38
N GLU A 85 -19.50 13.22 -28.01
CA GLU A 85 -19.45 13.49 -29.47
C GLU A 85 -19.85 12.27 -30.30
N SER A 86 -19.30 11.09 -29.95
CA SER A 86 -19.61 9.83 -30.63
C SER A 86 -21.09 9.48 -30.49
N LEU A 87 -21.67 9.72 -29.31
CA LEU A 87 -23.08 9.49 -29.03
C LEU A 87 -23.98 10.50 -29.75
N GLN A 88 -23.60 11.78 -29.79
CA GLN A 88 -24.33 12.80 -30.55
C GLN A 88 -24.35 12.51 -32.06
N ARG A 89 -23.25 11.99 -32.62
CA ARG A 89 -23.21 11.53 -34.02
C ARG A 89 -24.15 10.35 -34.24
N LEU A 90 -24.08 9.33 -33.39
CA LEU A 90 -24.94 8.15 -33.48
C LEU A 90 -26.43 8.51 -33.38
N ILE A 91 -26.79 9.42 -32.46
CA ILE A 91 -28.19 9.89 -32.30
C ILE A 91 -28.64 10.66 -33.55
N ARG A 92 -27.80 11.53 -34.13
CA ARG A 92 -28.13 12.25 -35.37
C ARG A 92 -28.32 11.29 -36.55
N GLU A 93 -27.48 10.27 -36.66
CA GLU A 93 -27.58 9.28 -37.72
C GLU A 93 -28.84 8.43 -37.60
N GLN A 94 -29.19 7.97 -36.39
CA GLN A 94 -30.35 7.12 -36.15
C GLN A 94 -31.69 7.87 -36.16
N LEU A 95 -31.71 9.15 -35.78
CA LEU A 95 -32.91 9.99 -35.74
C LEU A 95 -32.89 11.08 -36.83
N ALA A 96 -32.19 10.84 -37.94
CA ALA A 96 -32.03 11.80 -39.05
C ALA A 96 -33.38 12.30 -39.60
N GLU A 97 -34.43 11.48 -39.53
CA GLU A 97 -35.78 11.81 -40.01
C GLU A 97 -36.57 12.74 -39.08
N GLN A 98 -36.10 12.96 -37.83
CA GLN A 98 -36.80 13.77 -36.83
C GLN A 98 -35.85 14.78 -36.14
N PRO A 99 -35.44 15.85 -36.85
CA PRO A 99 -34.46 16.82 -36.35
C PRO A 99 -34.89 17.52 -35.06
N LEU A 100 -36.19 17.75 -34.89
CA LEU A 100 -36.78 18.36 -33.69
C LEU A 100 -36.59 17.50 -32.42
N LEU A 101 -36.61 16.18 -32.53
CA LEU A 101 -36.41 15.29 -31.38
C LEU A 101 -34.95 15.23 -30.96
N VAL A 102 -34.04 15.20 -31.94
CA VAL A 102 -32.60 15.21 -31.69
C VAL A 102 -32.20 16.43 -30.86
N GLU A 103 -32.62 17.63 -31.27
CA GLU A 103 -32.32 18.88 -30.58
C GLU A 103 -32.86 18.89 -29.13
N LYS A 104 -34.07 18.35 -28.93
CA LYS A 104 -34.70 18.28 -27.60
C LYS A 104 -33.97 17.32 -26.67
N ILE A 105 -33.54 16.16 -27.18
CA ILE A 105 -32.86 15.11 -26.41
C ILE A 105 -31.43 15.55 -26.06
N THR A 106 -30.66 16.06 -27.02
CA THR A 106 -29.29 16.55 -26.75
C THR A 106 -29.31 17.72 -25.77
N GLY A 107 -30.19 18.71 -25.98
CA GLY A 107 -30.30 19.85 -25.07
C GLY A 107 -30.81 19.48 -23.66
N PHE A 108 -31.50 18.35 -23.49
CA PHE A 108 -31.86 17.84 -22.16
C PHE A 108 -30.69 17.12 -21.50
N ALA A 109 -29.96 16.29 -22.25
CA ALA A 109 -28.76 15.61 -21.78
C ALA A 109 -27.68 16.61 -21.31
N ASP A 110 -27.41 17.67 -22.09
CA ASP A 110 -26.45 18.72 -21.74
C ASP A 110 -26.79 19.38 -20.40
N ARG A 111 -28.09 19.67 -20.16
CA ARG A 111 -28.57 20.29 -18.92
C ARG A 111 -28.45 19.36 -17.71
N LEU A 112 -28.54 18.04 -17.90
CA LEU A 112 -28.36 17.06 -16.83
C LEU A 112 -26.87 16.85 -16.52
N LEU A 113 -26.03 16.73 -17.54
CA LEU A 113 -24.58 16.59 -17.38
C LEU A 113 -23.96 17.84 -16.75
N ALA A 114 -24.41 19.04 -17.14
CA ALA A 114 -24.00 20.30 -16.52
C ALA A 114 -24.29 20.36 -15.02
N ARG A 115 -25.36 19.68 -14.56
CA ARG A 115 -25.73 19.60 -13.14
C ARG A 115 -25.00 18.48 -12.39
N THR A 116 -24.63 17.40 -13.08
CA THR A 116 -24.08 16.19 -12.45
C THR A 116 -22.54 16.14 -12.51
N GLY A 117 -21.92 16.87 -13.45
CA GLY A 117 -20.48 16.81 -13.74
C GLY A 117 -19.62 17.97 -13.22
N LYS A 118 -20.21 19.00 -12.60
CA LYS A 118 -19.48 20.18 -12.07
C LYS A 118 -19.32 20.22 -10.55
N GLY A 119 -19.65 19.13 -9.85
CA GLY A 119 -19.36 18.96 -8.44
C GLY A 119 -18.16 18.04 -8.26
N VAL A 120 -17.07 18.58 -7.70
CA VAL A 120 -15.89 17.86 -7.21
C VAL A 120 -14.94 17.32 -8.31
N VAL A 121 -13.95 18.14 -8.70
CA VAL A 121 -12.50 17.86 -8.89
C VAL A 121 -11.93 19.01 -9.74
N ALA A 122 -12.01 20.24 -9.21
CA ALA A 122 -11.27 21.40 -9.68
C ALA A 122 -10.85 22.16 -8.43
N GLY A 123 -9.81 21.65 -7.79
CA GLY A 123 -9.14 22.12 -6.59
C GLY A 123 -7.87 21.32 -6.45
#